data_AF-A0A6J2BYK4-F1
#
_entry.id   AF-A0A6J2BYK4-F1
#
_cell.length_a   1.000
_cell.length_b   1.000
_cell.length_c   1.000
_cell.angle_alpha   90.00
_cell.angle_beta   90.00
_cell.angle_gamma   90.00
#
_symmetry.space_group_name_H-M   'P 1'
#
loop_
_entity.id
_entity.type
_entity.pdbx_description
1 polymer ?
#
loop_
_entity_poly.entity_id
_entity_poly.type
_entity_poly.pdbx_seq_one_letter_code
_entity_poly.pdbx_strand_id
1 'polypeptide(L)'
;MIWIAKYSTFSSSGIIWKIFFVSLHYGKLPVLGKLTSTEKRTLVENYANNVHNLTEEKEAFSHGCEKENKQHRHVVKELQPKQEVQIKEIEEMLYQEGLSEIALSSPSEQITYLLVERSTLLRKLETGGSKPESQRCMTSNLQKGLAQEKLEQIHQPLQREHEKYQEPVKQSEKNLSESRNEDLEKDKTSQNCLERNAEQAVERLRMA
;
A
#
# COMPACT_ATOMS: atom_id res chain seq x y z
N MET A 1 25.22 8.89 -45.22
CA MET A 1 25.55 9.20 -43.81
C MET A 1 26.25 7.99 -43.22
N ILE A 2 27.53 8.16 -42.94
CA ILE A 2 28.42 7.24 -42.22
C ILE A 2 28.39 7.72 -40.77
N TRP A 3 28.17 6.83 -39.79
CA TRP A 3 29.01 6.74 -38.60
C TRP A 3 28.61 5.56 -37.69
N ILE A 4 29.58 4.64 -37.53
CA ILE A 4 29.86 3.84 -36.31
C ILE A 4 28.88 2.68 -36.03
N ALA A 5 29.17 1.39 -36.24
CA ALA A 5 30.43 0.65 -36.32
C ALA A 5 31.44 0.99 -35.21
N LYS A 6 31.05 0.85 -33.94
CA LYS A 6 31.97 0.63 -32.83
C LYS A 6 31.31 -0.31 -31.80
N TYR A 7 32.06 -1.34 -31.45
CA TYR A 7 31.74 -2.38 -30.46
C TYR A 7 30.63 -3.34 -30.94
N SER A 8 30.93 -4.55 -31.42
CA SER A 8 31.63 -5.55 -30.63
C SER A 8 32.20 -6.63 -31.56
N THR A 9 33.53 -6.71 -31.63
CA THR A 9 34.24 -7.96 -31.95
C THR A 9 34.09 -8.89 -30.75
N PHE A 10 32.87 -9.37 -30.48
CA PHE A 10 32.68 -10.46 -29.54
C PHE A 10 32.72 -11.75 -30.34
N SER A 11 33.77 -12.52 -30.10
CA SER A 11 33.98 -13.90 -30.55
C SER A 11 32.74 -14.75 -30.27
N SER A 12 31.77 -14.73 -31.18
CA SER A 12 30.43 -15.30 -30.97
C SER A 12 29.92 -16.09 -32.16
N SER A 13 30.81 -16.54 -33.05
CA SER A 13 30.46 -17.54 -34.06
C SER A 13 29.79 -18.76 -33.41
N GLY A 14 30.19 -19.14 -32.19
CA GLY A 14 29.55 -20.20 -31.41
C GLY A 14 28.22 -19.84 -30.75
N ILE A 15 27.98 -18.58 -30.37
CA ILE A 15 26.74 -18.18 -29.66
C ILE A 15 25.60 -17.97 -30.64
N ILE A 16 25.88 -17.32 -31.78
CA ILE A 16 24.88 -17.16 -32.85
C ILE A 16 24.49 -18.54 -33.41
N TRP A 17 25.46 -19.45 -33.56
CA TRP A 17 25.17 -20.82 -33.97
C TRP A 17 24.43 -21.60 -32.88
N LYS A 18 24.73 -21.41 -31.59
CA LYS A 18 23.93 -21.98 -30.48
C LYS A 18 22.50 -21.47 -30.46
N ILE A 19 22.26 -20.18 -30.72
CA ILE A 19 20.89 -19.63 -30.81
C ILE A 19 20.17 -20.27 -32.00
N PHE A 20 20.81 -20.34 -33.18
CA PHE A 20 20.22 -21.02 -34.35
C PHE A 20 20.00 -22.53 -34.12
N PHE A 21 20.93 -23.22 -33.46
CA PHE A 21 20.87 -24.66 -33.18
C PHE A 21 19.80 -24.98 -32.13
N VAL A 22 19.69 -24.14 -31.10
CA VAL A 22 18.60 -24.20 -30.11
C VAL A 22 17.26 -23.92 -30.80
N SER A 23 17.15 -22.90 -31.67
CA SER A 23 15.93 -22.65 -32.43
C SER A 23 15.57 -23.78 -33.40
N LEU A 24 16.54 -24.42 -34.05
CA LEU A 24 16.32 -25.54 -34.97
C LEU A 24 15.89 -26.83 -34.23
N HIS A 25 16.37 -27.03 -33.00
CA HIS A 25 15.99 -28.18 -32.17
C HIS A 25 14.73 -27.93 -31.31
N TYR A 26 14.38 -26.69 -30.97
CA TYR A 26 13.10 -26.36 -30.31
C TYR A 26 11.89 -26.58 -31.22
N GLY A 27 12.08 -26.62 -32.54
CA GLY A 27 11.05 -27.07 -33.49
C GLY A 27 10.68 -28.56 -33.36
N LYS A 28 11.44 -29.33 -32.57
CA LYS A 28 11.19 -30.75 -32.26
C LYS A 28 11.24 -30.99 -30.75
N LEU A 29 10.31 -30.39 -30.01
CA LEU A 29 9.93 -30.93 -28.70
C LEU A 29 9.25 -32.30 -28.92
N PRO A 30 9.86 -33.42 -28.50
CA PRO A 30 9.32 -34.78 -28.74
C PRO A 30 8.02 -35.05 -27.96
N VAL A 31 7.66 -34.18 -27.01
CA VAL A 31 6.39 -34.24 -26.27
C VAL A 31 5.19 -33.93 -27.17
N LEU A 32 5.36 -33.06 -28.17
CA LEU A 32 4.27 -32.70 -29.09
C LEU A 32 4.08 -33.72 -30.23
N GLY A 33 5.03 -34.63 -30.43
CA GLY A 33 4.95 -35.67 -31.47
C GLY A 33 3.98 -36.81 -31.15
N LYS A 34 3.58 -36.96 -29.88
CA LYS A 34 2.74 -38.07 -29.39
C LYS A 34 1.25 -37.74 -29.22
N LEU A 35 0.88 -36.46 -29.33
CA LEU A 35 -0.51 -36.02 -29.21
C LEU A 35 -1.22 -36.11 -30.57
N THR A 36 -2.43 -36.65 -30.57
CA THR A 36 -3.33 -36.62 -31.73
C THR A 36 -3.67 -35.19 -32.11
N SER A 37 -4.01 -34.94 -33.38
CA SER A 37 -4.38 -33.58 -33.85
C SER A 37 -5.54 -32.98 -33.06
N THR A 38 -6.43 -33.83 -32.54
CA THR A 38 -7.58 -33.42 -31.72
C THR A 38 -7.15 -32.93 -30.34
N GLU A 39 -6.23 -33.63 -29.67
CA GLU A 39 -5.70 -33.23 -28.36
C GLU A 39 -4.89 -31.93 -28.43
N LYS A 40 -4.18 -31.70 -29.54
CA LYS A 40 -3.49 -30.41 -29.75
C LYS A 40 -4.47 -29.27 -29.90
N ARG A 41 -5.56 -29.49 -30.64
CA ARG A 41 -6.62 -28.48 -30.82
C ARG A 41 -7.29 -28.15 -29.50
N THR A 42 -7.65 -29.16 -28.71
CA THR A 42 -8.30 -28.93 -27.41
C THR A 42 -7.37 -28.25 -26.41
N LEU A 43 -6.07 -28.58 -26.39
CA LEU A 43 -5.09 -27.88 -25.56
C LEU A 43 -4.96 -26.40 -25.92
N VAL A 44 -4.89 -26.09 -27.22
CA VAL A 44 -4.83 -24.70 -27.71
C VAL A 44 -6.11 -23.94 -27.34
N GLU A 45 -7.27 -24.57 -27.48
CA GLU A 45 -8.56 -23.98 -27.12
C GLU A 45 -8.66 -23.70 -25.61
N ASN A 46 -8.25 -24.66 -24.77
CA ASN A 46 -8.19 -24.48 -23.31
C ASN A 46 -7.23 -23.36 -22.92
N TYR A 47 -6.05 -23.28 -23.55
CA TYR A 47 -5.10 -22.20 -23.30
C TYR A 47 -5.65 -20.84 -23.73
N ALA A 48 -6.28 -20.75 -24.90
CA ALA A 48 -6.90 -19.53 -25.39
C ALA A 48 -8.00 -19.03 -24.44
N ASN A 49 -8.85 -19.94 -23.97
CA ASN A 49 -9.89 -19.62 -22.99
C ASN A 49 -9.29 -19.15 -21.65
N ASN A 50 -8.22 -19.79 -21.17
CA ASN A 50 -7.54 -19.36 -19.96
C ASN A 50 -6.93 -17.96 -20.09
N VAL A 51 -6.25 -17.67 -21.21
CA VAL A 51 -5.70 -16.33 -21.48
C VAL A 51 -6.81 -15.28 -21.54
N HIS A 52 -7.94 -15.62 -22.16
CA HIS A 52 -9.11 -14.73 -22.22
C HIS A 52 -9.64 -14.42 -20.82
N ASN A 53 -9.92 -15.44 -20.02
CA ASN A 53 -10.44 -15.27 -18.66
C ASN A 53 -9.48 -14.46 -17.78
N LEU A 54 -8.17 -14.76 -17.81
CA LEU A 54 -7.16 -14.00 -17.08
C LEU A 54 -7.10 -12.53 -17.53
N THR A 55 -7.36 -12.26 -18.80
CA THR A 55 -7.41 -10.90 -19.33
C THR A 55 -8.63 -10.16 -18.80
N GLU A 56 -9.80 -10.79 -18.80
CA GLU A 56 -11.03 -10.21 -18.24
C GLU A 56 -10.89 -9.94 -16.73
N GLU A 57 -10.33 -10.88 -15.95
CA GLU A 57 -10.06 -10.70 -14.52
C GLU A 57 -9.11 -9.53 -14.26
N LYS A 58 -8.02 -9.44 -15.06
CA LYS A 58 -7.07 -8.32 -14.98
C LYS A 58 -7.75 -6.98 -15.28
N GLU A 59 -8.61 -6.92 -16.29
CA GLU A 59 -9.32 -5.69 -16.65
C GLU A 59 -10.33 -5.29 -15.57
N ALA A 60 -11.09 -6.25 -15.03
CA ALA A 60 -12.00 -6.02 -13.92
C ALA A 60 -11.26 -5.49 -12.68
N PHE A 61 -10.13 -6.11 -12.33
CA PHE A 61 -9.28 -5.65 -11.23
C PHE A 61 -8.70 -4.26 -11.48
N SER A 62 -8.17 -4.00 -12.67
CA SER A 62 -7.64 -2.69 -13.07
C SER A 62 -8.70 -1.60 -12.96
N HIS A 63 -9.92 -1.88 -13.39
CA HIS A 63 -11.05 -0.97 -13.28
C HIS A 63 -11.44 -0.71 -11.81
N GLY A 64 -11.44 -1.76 -10.97
CA GLY A 64 -11.67 -1.63 -9.52
C GLY A 64 -10.64 -0.71 -8.86
N CYS A 65 -9.36 -0.94 -9.13
CA CYS A 65 -8.26 -0.10 -8.64
C CYS A 65 -8.38 1.36 -9.11
N GLU A 66 -8.72 1.58 -10.38
CA GLU A 66 -8.91 2.94 -10.90
C GLU A 66 -10.07 3.67 -10.19
N LYS A 67 -11.17 2.97 -9.92
CA LYS A 67 -12.32 3.49 -9.20
C LYS A 67 -11.96 3.87 -7.76
N GLU A 68 -11.27 3.00 -7.02
CA GLU A 68 -10.80 3.28 -5.66
C GLU A 68 -9.83 4.46 -5.63
N ASN A 69 -8.89 4.53 -6.58
CA ASN A 69 -7.96 5.65 -6.69
C ASN A 69 -8.69 6.98 -6.95
N LYS A 70 -9.73 6.98 -7.81
CA LYS A 70 -10.62 8.14 -7.98
C LYS A 70 -11.29 8.54 -6.67
N GLN A 71 -11.79 7.58 -5.89
CA GLN A 71 -12.41 7.82 -4.59
C GLN A 71 -11.41 8.43 -3.59
N HIS A 72 -10.21 7.87 -3.45
CA HIS A 72 -9.18 8.41 -2.55
C HIS A 72 -8.78 9.85 -2.95
N ARG A 73 -8.61 10.12 -4.24
CA ARG A 73 -8.35 11.48 -4.74
C ARG A 73 -9.46 12.46 -4.39
N HIS A 74 -10.72 12.01 -4.37
CA HIS A 74 -11.84 12.85 -3.93
C HIS A 74 -11.74 13.16 -2.43
N VAL A 75 -11.54 12.14 -1.60
CA VAL A 75 -11.40 12.31 -0.14
C VAL A 75 -10.26 13.25 0.22
N VAL A 76 -9.10 13.13 -0.45
CA VAL A 76 -7.97 14.05 -0.24
C VAL A 76 -8.35 15.49 -0.58
N LYS A 77 -9.04 15.73 -1.71
CA LYS A 77 -9.51 17.07 -2.10
C LYS A 77 -10.51 17.67 -1.10
N GLU A 78 -11.36 16.84 -0.49
CA GLU A 78 -12.31 17.30 0.53
C GLU A 78 -11.64 17.59 1.88
N LEU A 79 -10.60 16.83 2.24
CA LEU A 79 -9.90 16.97 3.52
C LEU A 79 -8.85 18.08 3.53
N GLN A 80 -8.19 18.31 2.41
CA GLN A 80 -7.15 19.34 2.28
C GLN A 80 -7.58 20.72 2.79
N PRO A 81 -8.73 21.31 2.38
CA PRO A 81 -9.12 22.64 2.86
C PRO A 81 -9.39 22.68 4.37
N LYS A 82 -9.89 21.58 4.96
CA LYS A 82 -10.10 21.50 6.41
C LYS A 82 -8.78 21.53 7.18
N GLN A 83 -7.80 20.78 6.67
CA GLN A 83 -6.46 20.76 7.25
C GLN A 83 -5.78 22.13 7.13
N GLU A 84 -5.93 22.82 5.99
CA GLU A 84 -5.38 24.18 5.80
C GLU A 84 -6.00 25.20 6.76
N VAL A 85 -7.30 25.09 7.06
CA VAL A 85 -7.97 25.95 8.06
C VAL A 85 -7.41 25.67 9.46
N GLN A 86 -7.30 24.40 9.86
CA GLN A 86 -6.75 24.03 11.17
C GLN A 86 -5.28 24.46 11.33
N ILE A 87 -4.47 24.32 10.28
CA ILE A 87 -3.08 24.78 10.28
C ILE A 87 -3.03 26.29 10.52
N LYS A 88 -3.83 27.08 9.80
CA LYS A 88 -3.87 28.54 9.98
C LYS A 88 -4.29 28.96 11.38
N GLU A 89 -5.26 28.27 11.98
CA GLU A 89 -5.67 28.52 13.37
C GLU A 89 -4.51 28.25 14.34
N ILE A 90 -3.80 27.13 14.17
CA ILE A 90 -2.62 26.80 14.98
C ILE A 90 -1.49 27.82 14.77
N GLU A 91 -1.22 28.22 13.54
CA GLU A 91 -0.22 29.26 13.22
C GLU A 91 -0.54 30.58 13.91
N GLU A 92 -1.81 31.01 13.90
CA GLU A 92 -2.25 32.22 14.58
C GLU A 92 -2.10 32.10 16.10
N MET A 93 -2.49 30.95 16.69
CA MET A 93 -2.30 30.69 18.12
C MET A 93 -0.83 30.71 18.52
N LEU A 94 0.05 30.09 17.73
CA LEU A 94 1.50 30.10 17.95
C LEU A 94 2.07 31.52 17.83
N TYR A 95 1.60 32.31 16.86
CA TYR A 95 2.01 33.70 16.73
C TYR A 95 1.64 34.55 17.95
N GLN A 96 0.42 34.40 18.47
CA GLN A 96 -0.05 35.11 19.68
C GLN A 96 0.76 34.76 20.93
N GLU A 97 1.23 33.51 21.05
CA GLU A 97 2.06 33.05 22.17
C GLU A 97 3.57 33.36 21.97
N GLY A 98 3.95 33.97 20.84
CA GLY A 98 5.37 34.26 20.53
C GLY A 98 6.19 33.03 20.11
N LEU A 99 5.51 31.97 19.65
CA LEU A 99 6.06 30.68 19.24
C LEU A 99 6.02 30.47 17.71
N SER A 100 6.04 31.56 16.94
CA SER A 100 5.88 31.53 15.48
C SER A 100 6.96 30.72 14.75
N GLU A 101 8.16 30.59 15.30
CA GLU A 101 9.25 29.81 14.70
C GLU A 101 8.92 28.31 14.60
N ILE A 102 8.10 27.79 15.52
CA ILE A 102 7.72 26.36 15.54
C ILE A 102 6.68 26.05 14.46
N ALA A 103 5.87 27.02 14.03
CA ALA A 103 4.89 26.84 12.97
C ALA A 103 5.53 26.37 11.64
N LEU A 104 6.81 26.69 11.42
CA LEU A 104 7.57 26.29 10.23
C LEU A 104 8.09 24.84 10.30
N SER A 105 7.97 24.19 11.47
CA SER A 105 8.42 22.82 11.69
C SER A 105 7.36 21.80 11.24
N SER A 106 7.75 20.55 11.04
CA SER A 106 6.79 19.48 10.76
C SER A 106 5.83 19.26 11.95
N PRO A 107 4.59 18.75 11.73
CA PRO A 107 3.65 18.52 12.83
C PRO A 107 4.21 17.67 13.98
N SER A 108 5.06 16.68 13.68
CA SER A 108 5.72 15.86 14.71
C SER A 108 6.74 16.64 15.53
N GLU A 109 7.49 17.55 14.90
CA GLU A 109 8.43 18.43 15.58
C GLU A 109 7.69 19.47 16.43
N GLN A 110 6.59 20.03 15.93
CA GLN A 110 5.72 20.93 16.67
C GLN A 110 5.21 20.26 17.96
N ILE A 111 4.70 19.04 17.84
CA ILE A 111 4.25 18.24 18.99
C ILE A 111 5.40 18.03 19.98
N THR A 112 6.58 17.65 19.49
CA THR A 112 7.75 17.41 20.33
C THR A 112 8.15 18.66 21.09
N TYR A 113 8.23 19.81 20.41
CA TYR A 113 8.53 21.10 21.03
C TYR A 113 7.54 21.45 22.14
N LEU A 114 6.23 21.38 21.84
CA LEU A 114 5.16 21.71 22.78
C LEU A 114 5.17 20.77 24.00
N LEU A 115 5.47 19.48 23.81
CA LEU A 115 5.63 18.53 24.91
C LEU A 115 6.83 18.86 25.81
N VAL A 116 7.97 19.21 25.22
CA VAL A 116 9.19 19.61 25.97
C VAL A 116 8.96 20.91 26.74
N GLU A 117 8.33 21.91 26.13
CA GLU A 117 8.04 23.19 26.78
C GLU A 117 7.06 22.98 27.94
N ARG A 118 5.98 22.20 27.73
CA ARG A 118 5.04 21.81 28.78
C ARG A 118 5.74 21.13 29.97
N SER A 119 6.64 20.18 29.72
CA SER A 119 7.42 19.52 30.77
C SER A 119 8.35 20.48 31.52
N THR A 120 8.94 21.44 30.80
CA THR A 120 9.81 22.47 31.40
C THR A 120 9.04 23.41 32.30
N LEU A 121 7.85 23.87 31.87
CA LEU A 121 6.96 24.71 32.67
C LEU A 121 6.44 23.96 33.92
N LEU A 122 6.06 22.69 33.77
CA LEU A 122 5.64 21.85 34.90
C LEU A 122 6.76 21.71 35.94
N ARG A 123 7.99 21.45 35.51
CA ARG A 123 9.15 21.36 36.42
C ARG A 123 9.39 22.67 37.16
N LYS A 124 9.32 23.83 36.48
CA LYS A 124 9.47 25.15 37.11
C LYS A 124 8.41 25.40 38.19
N LEU A 125 7.16 24.98 37.95
CA LEU A 125 6.07 25.05 38.94
C LEU A 125 6.38 24.20 40.20
N GLU A 126 7.04 23.06 40.02
CA GLU A 126 7.42 22.14 41.10
C GLU A 126 8.65 22.60 41.90
N THR A 127 9.58 23.37 41.31
CA THR A 127 10.90 23.69 41.92
C THR A 127 11.09 25.11 42.51
N GLY A 128 10.12 26.03 42.43
CA GLY A 128 10.15 27.28 43.20
C GLY A 128 8.98 28.24 42.90
N GLY A 129 8.32 28.92 43.84
CA GLY A 129 8.51 29.06 45.28
C GLY A 129 7.23 29.62 45.94
N SER A 130 7.21 29.74 47.26
CA SER A 130 6.10 30.18 48.11
C SER A 130 5.29 31.39 47.61
N LYS A 131 3.99 31.15 47.36
CA LYS A 131 2.78 31.99 47.54
C LYS A 131 2.95 33.52 47.73
N PRO A 132 2.12 34.31 47.02
CA PRO A 132 1.19 35.20 47.72
C PRO A 132 -0.26 34.74 47.49
N GLU A 133 -1.09 34.90 48.52
CA GLU A 133 -2.47 34.41 48.69
C GLU A 133 -3.46 34.78 47.55
N SER A 134 -3.04 35.55 46.55
CA SER A 134 -3.85 35.97 45.39
C SER A 134 -3.84 34.94 44.23
N GLN A 135 -2.81 34.10 44.11
CA GLN A 135 -2.62 33.22 42.95
C GLN A 135 -3.39 31.88 43.01
N ARG A 136 -4.03 31.57 44.14
CA ARG A 136 -4.87 30.37 44.29
C ARG A 136 -6.27 30.53 43.68
N CYS A 137 -6.72 31.77 43.46
CA CYS A 137 -8.01 32.07 42.83
C CYS A 137 -7.94 32.00 41.29
N MET A 138 -6.81 32.34 40.68
CA MET A 138 -6.69 32.34 39.21
C MET A 138 -6.30 30.96 38.64
N THR A 139 -5.47 30.18 39.34
CA THR A 139 -5.04 28.85 38.90
C THR A 139 -6.15 27.80 38.99
N SER A 140 -7.01 27.87 40.00
CA SER A 140 -8.15 26.94 40.15
C SER A 140 -9.25 27.15 39.10
N ASN A 141 -9.43 28.38 38.60
CA ASN A 141 -10.41 28.69 37.54
C ASN A 141 -9.88 28.38 36.13
N LEU A 142 -8.58 28.59 35.88
CA LEU A 142 -7.91 28.17 34.63
C LEU A 142 -7.87 26.64 34.52
N GLN A 143 -7.57 25.94 35.62
CA GLN A 143 -7.45 24.48 35.62
C GLN A 143 -8.80 23.76 35.55
N LYS A 144 -9.89 24.32 36.09
CA LYS A 144 -11.24 23.76 35.93
C LYS A 144 -11.91 24.10 34.60
N GLY A 145 -11.63 25.28 34.02
CA GLY A 145 -12.22 25.71 32.75
C GLY A 145 -11.57 25.11 31.50
N LEU A 146 -10.27 24.77 31.54
CA LEU A 146 -9.54 24.21 30.39
C LEU A 146 -9.42 22.67 30.38
N ALA A 147 -9.44 22.01 31.55
CA ALA A 147 -8.84 20.67 31.65
C ALA A 147 -9.74 19.49 31.25
N GLN A 148 -11.06 19.64 31.14
CA GLN A 148 -11.91 18.49 30.86
C GLN A 148 -12.94 18.75 29.77
N GLU A 149 -13.74 19.82 29.89
CA GLU A 149 -14.82 20.06 28.92
C GLU A 149 -14.29 20.45 27.52
N LYS A 150 -13.29 21.34 27.43
CA LYS A 150 -12.69 21.70 26.13
C LYS A 150 -11.89 20.55 25.49
N LEU A 151 -11.21 19.75 26.32
CA LEU A 151 -10.40 18.62 25.82
C LEU A 151 -11.30 17.48 25.32
N GLU A 152 -12.36 17.15 26.06
CA GLU A 152 -13.38 16.17 25.62
C GLU A 152 -14.15 16.67 24.39
N GLN A 153 -14.43 17.98 24.32
CA GLN A 153 -15.12 18.61 23.18
C GLN A 153 -14.26 18.67 21.91
N ILE A 154 -12.92 18.68 22.01
CA ILE A 154 -12.00 18.57 20.86
C ILE A 154 -11.70 17.10 20.53
N HIS A 155 -11.62 16.22 21.54
CA HIS A 155 -11.30 14.81 21.34
C HIS A 155 -12.43 14.06 20.62
N GLN A 156 -13.69 14.37 20.92
CA GLN A 156 -14.87 13.71 20.35
C GLN A 156 -15.03 13.89 18.81
N PRO A 157 -14.89 15.11 18.24
CA PRO A 157 -14.88 15.31 16.78
C PRO A 157 -13.64 14.73 16.10
N LEU A 158 -12.46 14.89 16.71
CA LEU A 158 -11.19 14.40 16.17
C LEU A 158 -11.20 12.87 16.05
N GLN A 159 -11.70 12.18 17.08
CA GLN A 159 -11.83 10.73 17.09
C GLN A 159 -12.86 10.24 16.05
N ARG A 160 -13.98 10.94 15.88
CA ARG A 160 -14.96 10.64 14.83
C ARG A 160 -14.42 10.82 13.42
N GLU A 161 -13.63 11.87 13.16
CA GLU A 161 -12.98 12.02 11.84
C GLU A 161 -11.94 10.92 11.63
N HIS A 162 -11.15 10.59 12.64
CA HIS A 162 -10.18 9.49 12.54
C HIS A 162 -10.86 8.15 12.23
N GLU A 163 -11.93 7.79 12.94
CA GLU A 163 -12.72 6.57 12.66
C GLU A 163 -13.34 6.60 11.26
N LYS A 164 -13.89 7.74 10.84
CA LYS A 164 -14.52 7.90 9.51
C LYS A 164 -13.57 7.58 8.35
N TYR A 165 -12.30 7.97 8.44
CA TYR A 165 -11.32 7.72 7.36
C TYR A 165 -10.47 6.48 7.58
N GLN A 166 -10.43 5.93 8.79
CA GLN A 166 -9.66 4.72 9.10
C GLN A 166 -10.45 3.43 8.77
N GLU A 167 -11.77 3.41 8.91
CA GLU A 167 -12.61 2.24 8.57
C GLU A 167 -12.51 1.83 7.08
N PRO A 168 -12.59 2.75 6.09
CA PRO A 168 -12.46 2.39 4.68
C PRO A 168 -11.09 1.85 4.31
N VAL A 169 -10.03 2.35 4.96
CA VAL A 169 -8.64 1.92 4.74
C VAL A 169 -8.42 0.51 5.30
N LYS A 170 -8.92 0.24 6.51
CA LYS A 170 -8.84 -1.12 7.11
C LYS A 170 -9.68 -2.13 6.32
N GLN A 171 -10.84 -1.72 5.80
CA GLN A 171 -11.67 -2.58 4.95
C GLN A 171 -11.00 -2.87 3.60
N SER A 172 -10.37 -1.89 2.95
CA SER A 172 -9.64 -2.15 1.68
C SER A 172 -8.43 -3.06 1.89
N GLU A 173 -7.66 -2.86 2.96
CA GLU A 173 -6.55 -3.75 3.33
C GLU A 173 -7.02 -5.19 3.61
N LYS A 174 -8.15 -5.33 4.32
CA LYS A 174 -8.76 -6.64 4.58
C LYS A 174 -9.19 -7.32 3.28
N ASN A 175 -9.93 -6.62 2.41
CA ASN A 175 -10.40 -7.17 1.13
C ASN A 175 -9.24 -7.57 0.20
N LEU A 176 -8.13 -6.81 0.19
CA LEU A 176 -6.91 -7.17 -0.54
C LEU A 176 -6.25 -8.43 0.01
N SER A 177 -6.21 -8.60 1.33
CA SER A 177 -5.63 -9.80 1.96
C SER A 177 -6.49 -11.05 1.74
N GLU A 178 -7.82 -10.89 1.75
CA GLU A 178 -8.79 -11.98 1.59
C GLU A 178 -8.80 -12.48 0.14
N SER A 179 -8.85 -11.57 -0.83
CA SER A 179 -8.70 -11.89 -2.27
C SER A 179 -7.37 -12.60 -2.58
N ARG A 180 -6.25 -12.15 -1.99
CA ARG A 180 -4.95 -12.78 -2.20
C ARG A 180 -4.89 -14.22 -1.68
N ASN A 181 -5.56 -14.50 -0.57
CA ASN A 181 -5.60 -15.85 0.00
C ASN A 181 -6.48 -16.78 -0.84
N GLU A 182 -7.59 -16.29 -1.38
CA GLU A 182 -8.47 -17.08 -2.26
C GLU A 182 -7.77 -17.50 -3.57
N ASP A 183 -7.01 -16.61 -4.20
CA ASP A 183 -6.23 -16.93 -5.40
C ASP A 183 -5.14 -17.97 -5.12
N LEU A 184 -4.44 -17.85 -3.99
CA LEU A 184 -3.42 -18.82 -3.57
C LEU A 184 -4.00 -20.23 -3.34
N GLU A 185 -5.21 -20.33 -2.79
CA GLU A 185 -5.85 -21.63 -2.56
C GLU A 185 -6.39 -22.25 -3.85
N LYS A 186 -6.88 -21.44 -4.81
CA LYS A 186 -7.27 -21.90 -6.15
C LYS A 186 -6.07 -22.40 -6.96
N ASP A 187 -4.93 -21.73 -6.90
CA ASP A 187 -3.69 -22.17 -7.55
C ASP A 187 -3.16 -23.49 -6.96
N LYS A 188 -3.15 -23.63 -5.63
CA LYS A 188 -2.77 -24.88 -4.96
C LYS A 188 -3.68 -26.05 -5.34
N THR A 189 -4.98 -25.81 -5.44
CA THR A 189 -5.95 -26.87 -5.79
C THR A 189 -5.77 -27.30 -7.24
N SER A 190 -5.51 -26.35 -8.14
CA SER A 190 -5.24 -26.61 -9.57
C SER A 190 -3.93 -27.36 -9.78
N GLN A 191 -2.89 -26.99 -9.03
CA GLN A 191 -1.58 -27.66 -9.07
C GLN A 191 -1.65 -29.12 -8.59
N ASN A 192 -2.38 -29.39 -7.49
CA ASN A 192 -2.60 -30.75 -7.00
C ASN A 192 -3.38 -31.66 -7.99
N CYS A 193 -4.31 -31.09 -8.77
CA CYS A 193 -5.03 -31.85 -9.79
C CYS A 193 -4.12 -32.21 -10.98
N LEU A 194 -3.24 -31.30 -11.40
CA LEU A 194 -2.27 -31.57 -12.46
C LEU A 194 -1.24 -32.61 -12.04
N GLU A 195 -0.77 -32.56 -10.79
CA GLU A 195 0.20 -33.51 -10.22
C GLU A 195 -0.36 -34.95 -10.18
N ARG A 196 -1.58 -35.13 -9.65
CA ARG A 196 -2.24 -36.45 -9.65
C ARG A 196 -2.49 -37.00 -11.06
N ASN A 197 -2.82 -36.14 -12.01
CA ASN A 197 -3.01 -36.55 -13.40
C ASN A 197 -1.69 -37.00 -14.06
N ALA A 198 -0.58 -36.34 -13.73
CA ALA A 198 0.76 -36.72 -14.19
C ALA A 198 1.19 -38.07 -13.57
N GLU A 199 0.98 -38.28 -12.27
CA GLU A 199 1.26 -39.54 -11.59
C GLU A 199 0.45 -40.71 -12.18
N GLN A 200 -0.84 -40.49 -12.43
CA GLN A 200 -1.71 -41.50 -13.01
C GLN A 200 -1.35 -41.83 -14.47
N ALA A 201 -0.83 -40.85 -15.22
CA ALA A 201 -0.32 -41.06 -16.57
C ALA A 201 1.02 -41.84 -16.58
N VAL A 202 1.91 -41.57 -15.61
CA VAL A 202 3.17 -42.30 -15.43
C VAL A 202 2.91 -43.76 -15.04
N GLU A 203 1.95 -44.02 -14.15
CA GLU A 203 1.62 -45.38 -13.74
C GLU A 203 1.01 -46.22 -14.88
N ARG A 204 0.17 -45.60 -15.71
CA ARG A 204 -0.36 -46.23 -16.94
C ARG A 204 0.74 -46.59 -17.95
N LEU A 205 1.79 -45.78 -18.03
CA LEU A 205 2.95 -46.05 -18.89
C LEU A 205 3.89 -47.12 -18.33
N ARG A 206 3.91 -47.30 -17.01
CA ARG A 206 4.73 -48.33 -16.34
C ARG A 206 4.15 -49.74 -16.50
N MET A 207 2.83 -49.82 -16.68
CA MET A 207 2.07 -51.05 -16.82
C MET A 207 1.89 -51.51 -18.29
N ALA A 208 2.49 -50.81 -19.25
CA ALA A 208 2.48 -51.12 -20.69
C ALA A 208 3.86 -51.58 -21.15
#